data_AF-A0A2A3GBU7-F1
#
_entry.id   AF-A0A2A3GBU7-F1
#
_cell.length_a   1.000
_cell.length_b   1.000
_cell.length_c   1.000
_cell.angle_alpha   90.00
_cell.angle_beta   90.00
_cell.angle_gamma   90.00
#
_symmetry.space_group_name_H-M   'P 1'
#
loop_
_entity.id
_entity.type
_entity.pdbx_description
1 polymer ?
#
loop_
_entity_poly.entity_id
_entity_poly.type
_entity_poly.pdbx_seq_one_letter_code
_entity_poly.pdbx_strand_id
1 'polypeptide(L)'
;MLAFAQKWRHWGGGSREEILVEFGLSQGVYFQHLLSQLNQRIGIAAGLPAPVLHQLAQKCRSRLRYRRTHPRRFAQPTDCDSRRPTGS
;
A
#
# COMPACT_ATOMS: atom_id res chain seq x y z
N MET A 1 -3.50 9.44 -0.50
CA MET A 1 -2.64 8.22 -0.59
C MET A 1 -1.74 8.03 0.63
N LEU A 2 -0.89 9.00 0.99
CA LEU A 2 0.05 8.85 2.11
C LEU A 2 -0.63 8.70 3.48
N ALA A 3 -1.69 9.46 3.77
CA ALA A 3 -2.46 9.32 5.02
C ALA A 3 -3.02 7.91 5.20
N PHE A 4 -3.53 7.32 4.12
CA PHE A 4 -3.95 5.91 4.09
C PHE A 4 -2.76 4.98 4.36
N ALA A 5 -1.63 5.15 3.66
CA ALA A 5 -0.43 4.34 3.92
C ALA A 5 0.08 4.44 5.37
N GLN A 6 -0.10 5.59 6.02
CA GLN A 6 0.22 5.79 7.43
C GLN A 6 -0.76 5.09 8.36
N LYS A 7 -2.06 5.21 8.13
CA LYS A 7 -3.11 4.46 8.86
C LYS A 7 -2.86 2.95 8.79
N TRP A 8 -2.41 2.46 7.64
CA TRP A 8 -2.13 1.05 7.39
C TRP A 8 -0.66 0.66 7.55
N ARG A 9 0.18 1.50 8.18
CA ARG A 9 1.63 1.29 8.28
C ARG A 9 1.97 -0.02 9.03
N HIS A 10 1.17 -0.34 10.06
CA HIS A 10 1.28 -1.58 10.84
C HIS A 10 0.89 -2.82 10.03
N TRP A 11 -0.02 -2.68 9.07
CA TRP A 11 -0.57 -3.77 8.24
C TRP A 11 0.07 -3.82 6.83
N GLY A 12 1.05 -2.96 6.56
CA GLY A 12 1.82 -2.98 5.31
C GLY A 12 1.12 -2.33 4.11
N GLY A 13 0.18 -1.40 4.31
CA GLY A 13 -0.35 -0.54 3.25
C GLY A 13 -1.79 -0.79 2.78
N GLY A 14 -2.60 -1.49 3.58
CA GLY A 14 -4.03 -1.73 3.30
C GLY A 14 -4.27 -2.91 2.37
N SER A 15 -5.46 -3.51 2.46
CA SER A 15 -5.87 -4.58 1.53
C SER A 15 -6.09 -4.04 0.12
N ARG A 16 -6.16 -4.94 -0.87
CA ARG A 16 -6.42 -4.52 -2.26
C ARG A 16 -7.81 -3.88 -2.37
N GLU A 17 -8.77 -4.47 -1.68
CA GLU A 17 -10.18 -4.10 -1.68
C GLU A 17 -10.35 -2.70 -1.10
N GLU A 18 -9.69 -2.40 0.02
CA GLU A 18 -9.73 -1.05 0.60
C GLU A 18 -9.06 -0.02 -0.29
N ILE A 19 -7.95 -0.36 -0.95
CA ILE A 19 -7.31 0.55 -1.92
C ILE A 19 -8.25 0.81 -3.11
N LEU A 20 -8.95 -0.21 -3.58
CA LEU A 20 -9.89 -0.09 -4.69
C LEU A 20 -11.13 0.72 -4.30
N VAL A 21 -11.67 0.51 -3.09
CA VAL A 21 -12.83 1.25 -2.58
C VAL A 21 -12.47 2.72 -2.32
N GLU A 22 -11.33 2.98 -1.69
CA GLU A 22 -10.94 4.33 -1.29
C GLU A 22 -10.46 5.18 -2.47
N PHE A 23 -9.73 4.58 -3.42
CA PHE A 23 -9.06 5.32 -4.50
C PHE A 23 -9.53 4.96 -5.91
N GLY A 24 -10.31 3.89 -6.10
CA GLY A 24 -10.64 3.37 -7.43
C GLY A 24 -9.44 2.82 -8.20
N LEU A 25 -8.32 2.58 -7.51
CA LEU A 25 -7.07 2.16 -8.12
C LEU A 25 -6.78 0.68 -7.86
N SER A 26 -6.15 0.02 -8.83
CA SER A 26 -5.53 -1.27 -8.53
C SER A 26 -4.40 -1.08 -7.51
N GLN A 27 -4.20 -2.08 -6.65
CA GLN A 27 -3.15 -2.06 -5.63
C GLN A 27 -1.76 -1.75 -6.20
N GLY A 28 -1.46 -2.22 -7.41
CA GLY A 28 -0.19 -1.94 -8.08
C GLY A 28 -0.01 -0.46 -8.45
N VAL A 29 -1.05 0.17 -9.01
CA VAL A 29 -1.03 1.59 -9.39
C VAL A 29 -0.93 2.47 -8.14
N TYR A 30 -1.67 2.12 -7.09
CA TYR A 30 -1.57 2.79 -5.79
C TYR A 30 -0.14 2.79 -5.24
N PHE A 31 0.52 1.61 -5.18
CA PHE A 31 1.89 1.52 -4.67
C PHE A 31 2.92 2.22 -5.57
N GLN A 32 2.69 2.28 -6.89
CA GLN A 32 3.52 3.06 -7.80
C GLN A 32 3.40 4.57 -7.53
N HIS A 33 2.18 5.08 -7.40
CA HIS A 33 1.94 6.49 -7.11
C HIS A 33 2.49 6.86 -5.73
N LEU A 34 2.25 6.02 -4.73
CA LEU A 34 2.79 6.21 -3.39
C LEU A 34 4.33 6.25 -3.39
N LEU A 35 4.99 5.35 -4.13
CA LEU A 35 6.45 5.34 -4.24
C LEU A 35 6.97 6.61 -4.93
N SER A 36 6.29 7.11 -5.96
CA SER A 36 6.64 8.38 -6.60
C SER A 36 6.53 9.55 -5.61
N GLN A 37 5.42 9.63 -4.86
CA GLN A 37 5.22 10.68 -3.87
C GLN A 37 6.25 10.64 -2.73
N LEU A 38 6.64 9.44 -2.29
CA LEU A 38 7.69 9.25 -1.29
C LEU A 38 9.07 9.70 -1.82
N ASN A 39 9.40 9.37 -3.07
CA ASN A 39 10.67 9.78 -3.69
C ASN A 39 10.73 11.28 -3.94
N GLN A 40 9.63 11.87 -4.42
CA GLN A 40 9.53 13.31 -4.67
C GLN A 40 9.28 14.13 -3.40
N ARG A 41 9.12 13.47 -2.24
CA ARG A 41 8.82 14.09 -0.93
C ARG A 41 7.65 15.08 -1.00
N ILE A 42 6.56 14.71 -1.70
CA ILE A 42 5.42 15.61 -1.91
C ILE A 42 4.45 15.55 -0.71
N GLY A 43 3.94 16.71 -0.29
CA GLY A 43 2.90 16.83 0.75
C GLY A 43 3.40 16.39 2.13
N ILE A 44 2.61 15.60 2.85
CA ILE A 44 2.97 15.09 4.19
C ILE A 44 4.29 14.27 4.18
N ALA A 45 4.71 13.73 3.02
CA ALA A 45 5.97 13.01 2.89
C ALA A 45 7.20 13.92 3.05
N ALA A 46 7.06 15.23 2.81
CA ALA A 46 8.12 16.21 3.04
C ALA A 46 8.50 16.32 4.53
N GLY A 47 7.50 16.16 5.41
CA GLY A 47 7.68 16.27 6.86
C GLY A 47 8.01 14.94 7.56
N LEU A 48 8.10 13.83 6.82
CA LEU A 48 8.42 12.53 7.43
C LEU A 48 9.93 12.36 7.60
N PRO A 49 10.38 11.73 8.70
CA PRO A 49 11.79 11.40 8.88
C PRO A 49 12.30 10.50 7.75
N ALA A 50 13.51 10.76 7.27
CA ALA A 50 14.20 9.93 6.28
C ALA A 50 14.13 8.40 6.55
N PRO A 51 14.33 7.89 7.79
CA PRO A 51 14.21 6.45 8.03
C PRO A 51 12.79 5.91 7.81
N VAL A 52 11.76 6.68 8.11
CA VAL A 52 10.36 6.29 7.91
C VAL A 52 10.01 6.26 6.42
N LEU A 53 10.47 7.27 5.66
CA LEU A 53 10.33 7.29 4.21
C LEU A 53 11.01 6.08 3.58
N HIS A 54 12.22 5.75 4.03
CA HIS A 54 12.95 4.60 3.51
C HIS A 54 12.23 3.27 3.80
N GLN A 55 11.75 3.06 5.03
CA GLN A 55 10.96 1.86 5.37
C GLN A 55 9.70 1.74 4.52
N LEU A 56 8.97 2.83 4.30
CA LEU A 56 7.77 2.84 3.46
C LEU A 56 8.10 2.55 2.00
N ALA A 57 9.15 3.16 1.46
CA ALA A 57 9.61 2.92 0.10
C ALA A 57 10.03 1.46 -0.12
N GLN A 58 10.73 0.86 0.85
CA GLN A 58 11.09 -0.56 0.80
C GLN A 58 9.86 -1.47 0.80
N LYS A 59 8.86 -1.20 1.66
CA LYS A 59 7.58 -1.94 1.65
C LYS A 59 6.88 -1.86 0.28
N CYS A 60 6.81 -0.67 -0.30
CA CYS A 60 6.23 -0.48 -1.64
C CYS A 60 6.98 -1.29 -2.70
N ARG A 61 8.32 -1.24 -2.70
CA ARG A 61 9.17 -2.00 -3.63
C ARG A 61 8.95 -3.50 -3.48
N SER A 62 8.91 -4.03 -2.26
CA SER A 62 8.67 -5.46 -2.00
C SER A 62 7.29 -5.90 -2.50
N ARG A 63 6.24 -5.12 -2.29
CA ARG A 63 4.88 -5.41 -2.80
C ARG A 63 4.83 -5.38 -4.33
N LEU A 64 5.46 -4.38 -4.95
CA LEU A 64 5.53 -4.29 -6.41
C LEU A 64 6.32 -5.45 -7.04
N ARG A 65 7.40 -5.90 -6.39
CA ARG A 65 8.14 -7.11 -6.79
C ARG A 65 7.30 -8.37 -6.63
N TYR A 66 6.62 -8.52 -5.49
CA TYR A 66 5.74 -9.65 -5.24
C TYR A 66 4.64 -9.75 -6.31
N ARG A 67 3.99 -8.62 -6.65
CA ARG A 67 3.03 -8.55 -7.76
C ARG A 67 3.62 -9.02 -9.10
N ARG A 68 4.83 -8.56 -9.45
CA ARG A 68 5.50 -8.97 -10.69
C ARG A 68 5.72 -10.49 -10.74
N THR A 69 6.09 -11.08 -9.61
CA THR A 69 6.32 -12.53 -9.51
C THR A 69 5.03 -13.36 -9.37
N HIS A 70 3.93 -12.75 -8.90
CA HIS A 70 2.67 -13.44 -8.61
C HIS A 70 1.45 -12.70 -9.20
N PRO A 71 1.35 -12.55 -10.53
CA PRO A 71 0.29 -11.76 -11.17
C PRO A 71 -1.12 -12.32 -10.90
N ARG A 72 -1.27 -13.65 -10.73
CA ARG A 72 -2.57 -14.32 -10.52
C ARG A 72 -3.25 -13.96 -9.19
N ARG A 73 -2.49 -13.73 -8.12
CA ARG A 73 -3.04 -13.29 -6.82
C ARG A 73 -3.47 -11.82 -6.81
N PHE A 74 -3.01 -11.05 -7.79
CA PHE A 74 -3.34 -9.63 -7.91
C PHE A 74 -4.43 -9.35 -8.96
N ALA A 75 -4.75 -10.33 -9.81
CA ALA A 75 -5.77 -10.22 -10.83
C ALA A 75 -7.15 -10.72 -10.37
N GLN A 76 -7.23 -11.66 -9.42
CA GLN A 76 -8.51 -12.26 -9.04
C GLN A 76 -9.45 -11.29 -8.30
N PRO A 77 -10.64 -10.96 -8.82
CA PRO A 77 -11.67 -10.36 -7.98
C PRO A 77 -12.11 -11.42 -6.97
N THR A 78 -12.13 -11.04 -5.70
CA THR A 78 -12.71 -11.76 -4.55
C THR A 78 -12.17 -13.15 -4.27
N ASP A 79 -11.29 -13.25 -3.28
CA ASP A 79 -11.43 -14.31 -2.28
C ASP A 79 -11.51 -13.63 -0.91
N CYS A 80 -12.75 -13.53 -0.41
CA CYS A 80 -13.04 -13.26 0.98
C CYS A 80 -12.52 -14.45 1.80
N ASP A 81 -11.27 -14.42 2.28
CA ASP A 81 -10.88 -15.36 3.32
C ASP A 81 -10.00 -14.71 4.41
N SER A 82 -10.71 -14.34 5.48
CA SER A 82 -10.45 -14.78 6.85
C SER A 82 -9.10 -14.46 7.50
N ARG A 83 -9.03 -13.29 8.14
CA ARG A 83 -8.71 -13.14 9.58
C ARG A 83 -8.70 -11.67 10.02
N ARG A 84 -9.85 -11.16 10.46
CA ARG A 84 -9.92 -10.05 11.42
C ARG A 84 -10.82 -10.51 12.57
N PRO A 85 -10.36 -10.53 13.84
CA PRO A 85 -11.27 -10.74 14.94
C PRO A 85 -12.15 -9.50 15.06
N THR A 86 -13.45 -9.70 15.00
CA THR A 86 -14.47 -8.76 15.49
C THR A 86 -14.52 -8.83 17.01
N GLY A 87 -14.59 -7.68 17.67
CA GLY A 87 -14.94 -7.55 19.09
C GLY A 87 -13.72 -7.36 20.00
N SER A 88 -13.73 -6.42 20.94
CA SER A 88 -14.86 -5.71 21.59
C SER A 88 -14.55 -4.25 21.85
#